data_AF-A0A742RBS5-F1
#
_entry.id   AF-A0A742RBS5-F1
#
_cell.length_a   1.000
_cell.length_b   1.000
_cell.length_c   1.000
_cell.angle_alpha   90.00
_cell.angle_beta   90.00
_cell.angle_gamma   90.00
#
_symmetry.space_group_name_H-M   'P 1'
#
loop_
_entity.id
_entity.type
_entity.pdbx_description
1 polymer ?
#
loop_
_entity_poly.entity_id
_entity_poly.type
_entity_poly.pdbx_seq_one_letter_code
_entity_poly.pdbx_strand_id
1 'polypeptide(L)'
;MNKSLYIDLLVTDGDLTLNSASEPVLCDNRQSIGQDMIHALIESGLPYRLIAENSPTLRADLFTQMVILLEEDERLIPGTVFIDEERRGHLLVTADTYDFGPLNRGMSYAE
;
A
#
# COMPACT_ATOMS: atom_id res chain seq x y z
N MET A 1 -23.08 -9.08 -11.28
CA MET A 1 -21.65 -9.15 -11.67
C MET A 1 -20.99 -7.92 -11.08
N ASN A 2 -19.97 -8.07 -10.23
CA ASN A 2 -19.16 -6.92 -9.84
C ASN A 2 -18.40 -6.45 -11.08
N LYS A 3 -18.48 -5.14 -11.34
CA LYS A 3 -17.80 -4.50 -12.47
C LYS A 3 -16.31 -4.45 -12.17
N SER A 4 -15.46 -4.90 -13.10
CA SER A 4 -14.02 -4.65 -13.03
C SER A 4 -13.74 -3.18 -13.31
N LEU A 5 -13.29 -2.46 -12.29
CA LEU A 5 -12.84 -1.07 -12.32
C LEU A 5 -11.36 -1.00 -11.93
N TYR A 6 -10.70 0.12 -12.22
CA TYR A 6 -9.28 0.33 -11.87
C TYR A 6 -8.39 -0.81 -12.37
N ILE A 7 -8.47 -1.09 -13.67
CA ILE A 7 -7.66 -2.14 -14.30
C ILE A 7 -6.23 -1.61 -14.42
N ASP A 8 -5.28 -2.39 -13.92
CA ASP A 8 -3.85 -2.09 -13.99
C ASP A 8 -3.03 -3.37 -14.25
N LEU A 9 -1.72 -3.23 -14.47
CA LEU A 9 -0.76 -4.33 -14.49
C LEU A 9 -0.47 -4.78 -13.06
N LEU A 10 -0.48 -6.09 -12.84
CA LEU A 10 -0.10 -6.67 -11.57
C LEU A 10 1.42 -6.56 -11.37
N VAL A 11 1.83 -5.90 -10.30
CA VAL A 11 3.21 -5.81 -9.84
C VAL A 11 3.36 -6.63 -8.56
N THR A 12 4.37 -7.48 -8.52
CA THR A 12 4.76 -8.29 -7.36
C THR A 12 6.25 -8.15 -7.14
N ASP A 13 6.67 -7.87 -5.90
CA ASP A 13 8.07 -7.73 -5.51
C ASP A 13 8.86 -6.73 -6.40
N GLY A 14 8.19 -5.66 -6.84
CA GLY A 14 8.79 -4.60 -7.63
C GLY A 14 8.92 -4.89 -9.14
N ASP A 15 8.37 -5.99 -9.63
CA ASP A 15 8.39 -6.35 -11.06
C ASP A 15 7.00 -6.77 -11.57
N LEU A 16 6.81 -6.72 -12.89
CA LEU A 16 5.58 -7.16 -13.55
C LEU A 16 5.39 -8.66 -13.35
N THR A 17 4.22 -9.06 -12.84
CA THR A 17 3.83 -10.47 -12.81
C THR A 17 3.53 -10.93 -14.24
N LEU A 18 4.24 -11.95 -14.69
CA LEU A 18 4.03 -12.56 -16.01
C LEU A 18 3.27 -13.88 -15.91
N ASN A 19 2.43 -14.15 -16.89
CA ASN A 19 1.79 -15.46 -17.07
C ASN A 19 2.75 -16.48 -17.71
N SER A 20 2.28 -17.72 -17.94
CA SER A 20 3.08 -18.78 -18.58
C SER A 20 3.50 -18.49 -20.03
N ALA A 21 2.87 -17.51 -20.68
CA ALA A 21 3.22 -17.03 -22.01
C ALA A 21 4.14 -15.79 -21.98
N SER A 22 4.64 -15.39 -20.80
CA SER A 22 5.44 -14.18 -20.59
C SER A 22 4.69 -12.86 -20.88
N GLU A 23 3.37 -12.85 -20.73
CA GLU A 23 2.56 -11.63 -20.86
C GLU A 23 2.22 -11.06 -19.47
N PRO A 24 2.19 -9.72 -19.31
CA PRO A 24 1.77 -9.10 -18.06
C PRO A 24 0.36 -9.51 -17.62
N VAL A 25 0.22 -9.83 -16.35
CA VAL A 25 -1.06 -10.13 -15.71
C VAL A 25 -1.74 -8.82 -15.32
N LEU A 26 -3.07 -8.76 -15.46
CA LEU A 26 -3.87 -7.62 -15.01
C LEU A 26 -4.36 -7.82 -13.58
N CYS A 27 -4.54 -6.71 -12.87
CA CYS A 27 -5.25 -6.64 -11.60
C CYS A 27 -6.39 -5.62 -11.70
N ASP A 28 -7.38 -5.73 -10.81
CA ASP A 28 -8.51 -4.80 -10.78
C ASP A 28 -8.98 -4.52 -9.35
N ASN A 29 -9.86 -3.52 -9.21
CA ASN A 29 -10.60 -3.22 -7.99
C ASN A 29 -9.68 -3.12 -6.76
N ARG A 30 -9.93 -3.95 -5.73
CA ARG A 30 -9.13 -4.00 -4.49
C ARG A 30 -7.66 -4.30 -4.73
N GLN A 31 -7.35 -5.08 -5.77
CA GLN A 31 -5.98 -5.49 -6.02
C GLN A 31 -5.16 -4.34 -6.55
N SER A 32 -5.71 -3.59 -7.52
CA SER A 32 -5.12 -2.35 -8.03
C SER A 32 -5.05 -1.27 -6.93
N ILE A 33 -6.14 -1.02 -6.19
CA ILE A 33 -6.14 -0.03 -5.10
C ILE A 33 -5.08 -0.36 -4.05
N GLY A 34 -4.98 -1.62 -3.62
CA GLY A 34 -3.95 -2.03 -2.67
C GLY A 34 -2.53 -1.92 -3.22
N GLN A 35 -2.34 -2.11 -4.54
CA GLN A 35 -1.04 -1.91 -5.20
C GLN A 35 -0.66 -0.42 -5.17
N ASP A 36 -1.60 0.46 -5.52
CA ASP A 36 -1.40 1.92 -5.51
C ASP A 36 -1.03 2.44 -4.12
N MET A 37 -1.63 1.90 -3.06
CA MET A 37 -1.26 2.24 -1.67
C MET A 37 0.21 1.93 -1.37
N ILE A 38 0.68 0.74 -1.75
CA ILE A 38 2.07 0.36 -1.51
C ILE A 38 3.02 1.18 -2.37
N HIS A 39 2.67 1.42 -3.64
CA HIS A 39 3.45 2.29 -4.52
C HIS A 39 3.55 3.71 -3.98
N ALA A 40 2.44 4.33 -3.54
CA ALA A 40 2.46 5.66 -2.94
C ALA A 40 3.43 5.74 -1.75
N LEU A 41 3.41 4.75 -0.85
CA LEU A 41 4.34 4.69 0.27
C LEU A 41 5.79 4.56 -0.20
N ILE A 42 6.09 3.66 -1.13
CA ILE A 42 7.44 3.46 -1.68
C ILE A 42 7.95 4.73 -2.38
N GLU A 43 7.14 5.31 -3.25
CA GLU A 43 7.45 6.50 -4.05
C GLU A 43 7.65 7.75 -3.17
N SER A 44 6.91 7.87 -2.07
CA SER A 44 7.11 8.95 -1.09
C SER A 44 8.46 8.86 -0.36
N GLY A 45 9.03 7.66 -0.27
CA GLY A 45 10.22 7.35 0.50
C GLY A 45 10.05 7.45 2.03
N LEU A 46 8.84 7.67 2.54
CA LEU A 46 8.56 7.76 3.97
C LEU A 46 8.95 6.48 4.74
N PRO A 47 8.64 5.26 4.26
CA PRO A 47 9.03 4.03 4.95
C PRO A 47 10.55 3.91 5.14
N TYR A 48 11.35 4.29 4.15
CA TYR A 48 12.82 4.19 4.23
C TYR A 48 13.42 5.11 5.30
N ARG A 49 12.73 6.21 5.65
CA ARG A 49 13.16 7.09 6.75
C ARG A 49 13.05 6.42 8.11
N LEU A 50 12.21 5.38 8.26
CA LEU A 50 12.09 4.60 9.50
C LEU A 50 13.34 3.76 9.80
N ILE A 51 14.19 3.46 8.80
CA ILE A 51 15.40 2.63 8.98
C ILE A 51 16.38 3.30 9.94
N ALA A 52 16.59 4.61 9.79
CA ALA A 52 17.53 5.37 10.61
C ALA A 52 16.89 5.99 11.86
N GLU A 53 15.57 5.96 11.97
CA GLU A 53 14.83 6.69 12.99
C GLU A 53 14.44 5.81 14.19
N ASN A 54 14.93 6.17 15.38
CA ASN A 54 14.66 5.45 16.63
C ASN A 54 13.82 6.25 17.63
N SER A 55 13.59 7.55 17.41
CA SER A 55 12.76 8.39 18.27
C SER A 55 11.28 8.01 18.13
N PRO A 56 10.60 7.59 19.22
CA PRO A 56 9.18 7.23 19.15
C PRO A 56 8.30 8.35 18.58
N THR A 57 8.62 9.60 18.91
CA THR A 57 7.87 10.77 18.43
C THR A 57 8.05 11.00 16.93
N LEU A 58 9.27 10.90 16.40
CA LEU A 58 9.53 11.09 14.97
C LEU A 58 8.99 9.92 14.14
N ARG A 59 9.02 8.70 14.68
CA ARG A 59 8.37 7.55 14.06
C ARG A 59 6.86 7.73 14.00
N ALA A 60 6.23 8.15 15.10
CA ALA A 60 4.79 8.42 15.13
C ALA A 60 4.40 9.48 14.09
N ASP A 61 5.20 10.54 13.93
CA ASP A 61 5.02 11.55 12.90
C ASP A 61 5.14 10.98 11.48
N LEU A 62 6.12 10.11 11.21
CA LEU A 62 6.23 9.40 9.93
C LEU A 62 4.99 8.51 9.65
N PHE A 63 4.47 7.80 10.66
CA PHE A 63 3.22 7.04 10.52
C PHE A 63 2.04 7.94 10.18
N THR A 64 1.90 9.09 10.85
CA THR A 64 0.86 10.06 10.54
C THR A 64 0.98 10.59 9.11
N GLN A 65 2.19 10.93 8.65
CA GLN A 65 2.43 11.37 7.27
C GLN A 65 2.05 10.29 6.25
N MET A 66 2.40 9.03 6.51
CA MET A 66 2.03 7.91 5.64
C MET A 66 0.51 7.70 5.59
N VAL A 67 -0.20 7.81 6.72
CA VAL A 67 -1.67 7.73 6.75
C VAL A 67 -2.28 8.87 5.92
N ILE A 68 -1.83 10.11 6.12
CA ILE A 68 -2.33 11.27 5.37
C ILE A 68 -2.13 11.07 3.86
N LEU A 69 -0.94 10.61 3.45
CA LEU A 69 -0.63 10.33 2.05
C LEU A 69 -1.59 9.31 1.44
N LEU A 70 -1.86 8.22 2.15
CA LEU A 70 -2.77 7.18 1.66
C LEU A 70 -4.23 7.68 1.59
N GLU A 71 -4.64 8.54 2.52
CA GLU A 71 -5.98 9.14 2.52
C GLU A 71 -6.20 10.15 1.36
N GLU A 72 -5.17 10.52 0.61
CA GLU A 72 -5.32 11.29 -0.64
C GLU A 72 -5.97 10.45 -1.77
N ASP A 73 -5.98 9.11 -1.65
CA ASP A 73 -6.70 8.24 -2.57
C ASP A 73 -8.20 8.28 -2.30
N GLU A 74 -8.95 8.94 -3.19
CA GLU A 74 -10.42 9.11 -3.11
C GLU A 74 -11.21 7.79 -3.06
N ARG A 75 -10.58 6.65 -3.39
CA ARG A 75 -11.21 5.32 -3.32
C ARG A 75 -11.21 4.74 -1.91
N LEU A 76 -10.36 5.25 -1.02
CA LEU A 76 -10.29 4.86 0.39
C LEU A 76 -11.21 5.73 1.25
N ILE A 77 -11.74 5.17 2.33
CA ILE A 77 -12.55 5.91 3.31
C ILE A 77 -11.60 6.58 4.32
N PRO A 78 -11.53 7.91 4.40
CA PRO A 78 -10.69 8.60 5.37
C PRO A 78 -11.04 8.22 6.81
N GLY A 79 -10.04 8.11 7.67
CA GLY A 79 -10.16 7.63 9.05
C GLY A 79 -10.18 6.11 9.20
N THR A 80 -10.15 5.34 8.10
CA THR A 80 -10.05 3.86 8.14
C THR A 80 -8.67 3.35 7.78
N VAL A 81 -7.77 4.21 7.30
CA VAL A 81 -6.39 3.86 7.00
C VAL A 81 -5.62 3.68 8.30
N PHE A 82 -5.01 2.51 8.47
CA PHE A 82 -4.16 2.19 9.60
C PHE A 82 -2.88 1.51 9.13
N ILE A 83 -1.76 1.89 9.73
CA ILE A 83 -0.44 1.33 9.43
C ILE A 83 0.13 0.80 10.74
N ASP A 84 0.38 -0.50 10.78
CA ASP A 84 1.06 -1.16 11.88
C ASP A 84 2.44 -1.62 11.45
N GLU A 85 3.41 -1.56 12.36
CA GLU A 85 4.73 -2.16 12.15
C GLU A 85 4.80 -3.48 12.92
N GLU A 86 4.35 -4.57 12.26
CA GLU A 86 4.30 -5.90 12.87
C GLU A 86 5.68 -6.35 13.39
N ARG A 87 6.73 -5.95 12.68
CA ARG A 87 8.13 -6.10 13.07
C ARG A 87 8.96 -5.03 12.37
N ARG A 88 10.10 -4.65 12.96
CA ARG A 88 10.99 -3.65 12.35
C ARG A 88 11.27 -4.00 10.88
N GLY A 89 11.07 -3.03 10.00
CA GLY A 89 11.25 -3.21 8.55
C GLY A 89 10.05 -3.75 7.79
N HIS A 90 8.94 -4.07 8.46
CA HIS A 90 7.72 -4.59 7.81
C HIS A 90 6.48 -3.84 8.30
N LEU A 91 5.74 -3.26 7.36
CA LEU A 91 4.49 -2.56 7.61
C LEU A 91 3.30 -3.38 7.12
N LEU A 92 2.24 -3.43 7.92
CA LEU A 92 0.92 -3.88 7.52
C LEU A 92 0.02 -2.65 7.40
N VAL A 93 -0.51 -2.45 6.21
CA VAL A 93 -1.42 -1.35 5.88
C VAL A 93 -2.82 -1.92 5.71
N THR A 94 -3.81 -1.33 6.38
CA THR A 94 -5.22 -1.70 6.27
C THR A 94 -6.07 -0.47 5.97
N ALA A 95 -7.09 -0.61 5.14
CA ALA A 95 -8.03 0.46 4.82
C ALA A 95 -9.37 -0.09 4.34
N ASP A 96 -10.45 0.68 4.49
CA ASP A 96 -11.72 0.38 3.86
C ASP A 96 -11.87 1.18 2.56
N THR A 97 -12.49 0.55 1.56
CA THR A 97 -12.85 1.21 0.29
C THR A 97 -14.34 1.45 0.23
N TYR A 98 -14.76 2.51 -0.46
CA TYR A 98 -16.20 2.82 -0.63
C TYR A 98 -16.97 1.68 -1.33
N ASP A 99 -16.39 1.11 -2.39
CA ASP A 99 -17.09 0.20 -3.29
C ASP A 99 -16.67 -1.27 -3.16
N PHE A 100 -15.54 -1.58 -2.51
CA PHE A 100 -14.95 -2.92 -2.51
C PHE A 100 -14.62 -3.51 -1.12
N GLY A 101 -15.05 -2.83 -0.05
CA GLY A 101 -14.87 -3.27 1.33
C GLY A 101 -13.42 -3.17 1.85
N PRO A 102 -13.10 -3.87 2.95
CA PRO A 102 -11.80 -3.77 3.64
C PRO A 102 -10.69 -4.46 2.86
N LEU A 103 -9.52 -3.83 2.75
CA LEU A 103 -8.30 -4.43 2.19
C LEU A 103 -7.13 -4.34 3.18
N ASN A 104 -6.16 -5.23 2.97
CA ASN A 104 -4.89 -5.20 3.68
C ASN A 104 -3.72 -5.50 2.73
N ARG A 105 -2.56 -4.92 3.02
CA ARG A 105 -1.32 -5.09 2.28
C ARG A 105 -0.13 -5.02 3.21
N GLY A 106 0.76 -6.01 3.11
CA GLY A 106 2.06 -5.98 3.76
C GLY A 106 3.12 -5.40 2.81
N MET A 107 4.07 -4.66 3.35
CA MET A 107 5.27 -4.24 2.63
C MET A 107 6.51 -4.35 3.51
N SER A 108 7.64 -4.71 2.89
CA SER A 108 8.95 -4.61 3.53
C SER A 108 9.68 -3.37 3.02
N TYR A 109 10.38 -2.69 3.92
CA TYR A 109 11.19 -1.52 3.60
C TYR A 109 12.62 -1.60 4.13
N ALA A 110 12.94 -2.64 4.91
CA ALA A 110 14.29 -2.92 5.38
C ALA A 110 14.54 -4.42 5.29
N GLU A 111 15.51 -4.82 4.47
CA GLU A 111 16.05 -6.18 4.36
C GLU A 111 17.42 -6.28 5.05
#